data_AF-A0A9W9Y4P3-F1
#
_entry.id   AF-A0A9W9Y4P3-F1
#
_cell.length_a   1.000
_cell.length_b   1.000
_cell.length_c   1.000
_cell.angle_alpha   90.00
_cell.angle_beta   90.00
_cell.angle_gamma   90.00
#
_symmetry.space_group_name_H-M   'P 1'
#
loop_
_entity.id
_entity.type
_entity.pdbx_description
1 polymer ?
#
loop_
_entity_poly.entity_id
_entity_poly.type
_entity_poly.pdbx_seq_one_letter_code
_entity_poly.pdbx_strand_id
1 'polypeptide(L)'
;MQSISPEESAFEPPPQILFTLGDRQYSLLKKATMSSQSSMTTSTSGLSYPSIFQLNLEIPSFFMSYRWWEDEATTVFWAFDIQEISRVIQFGLFRDENFPRTSLCARNVDTIDTFLIALSEPHEYQLLGNLSHIQRVEEILRRSSISPFQAIPWSWLPPQSSPILDAREIATAIEAESHFHFRQVAFEEFVRAALGYTAVFVEWFLQQHTALYIILRDHLSAYPEDIAVYTEVEKHLRSRSPFAHRALAHCLLAVQPGGNRDMPKLNTAGFEFIAGPIQALFKDQPGRLTAMLKMLSVLAIRFRRQYIHPPTMDWKTPFDTSIPFLDDYLESTSPTDLARSMRGLDEHHFAELTPKNLIAEDAAVKQLQIQWRALSDSVWECCAALPDLIPYLQECALSLLTTRNYHSLTAIIKGLHTYSIFTTRAAKTATAQGNLITLEALIPQEILTLMSPAENFAAYRQHYQKFPGIPFLTPHIHDHKQNGESALQPVFQYLQSTQ
;
A
#
# COMPACT_ATOMS: atom_id res chain seq x y z
N MET A 1 -23.32 12.71 -29.14
CA MET A 1 -22.17 12.15 -28.40
C MET A 1 -22.07 12.94 -27.11
N GLN A 2 -22.68 12.41 -26.05
CA GLN A 2 -22.71 13.05 -24.73
C GLN A 2 -21.38 12.81 -24.02
N SER A 3 -20.77 13.87 -23.49
CA SER A 3 -19.57 13.78 -22.66
C SER A 3 -19.98 13.32 -21.26
N ILE A 4 -19.59 12.10 -20.90
CA ILE A 4 -19.68 11.56 -19.55
C ILE A 4 -18.74 12.40 -18.66
N SER A 5 -19.30 12.97 -17.58
CA SER A 5 -18.52 13.71 -16.58
C SER A 5 -17.71 12.71 -15.74
N PRO A 6 -16.47 13.02 -15.31
CA PRO A 6 -15.65 12.14 -14.46
C PRO A 6 -16.31 11.76 -13.11
N GLU A 7 -17.45 12.36 -12.76
CA GLU A 7 -18.25 12.05 -11.55
C GLU A 7 -19.22 10.87 -11.72
N GLU A 8 -19.59 10.46 -12.96
CA GLU A 8 -20.39 9.25 -13.22
C GLU A 8 -19.59 7.95 -12.96
N SER A 9 -18.27 8.06 -12.80
CA SER A 9 -17.34 6.98 -12.47
C SER A 9 -17.45 6.46 -11.02
N ALA A 10 -18.30 7.05 -10.17
CA ALA A 10 -18.34 6.74 -8.73
C ALA A 10 -18.58 5.26 -8.41
N PHE A 11 -19.22 4.48 -9.29
CA PHE A 11 -19.38 3.03 -9.16
C PHE A 11 -18.94 2.23 -10.40
N GLU A 12 -18.39 2.89 -11.42
CA GLU A 12 -17.80 2.21 -12.57
C GLU A 12 -16.48 1.52 -12.18
N PRO A 13 -16.14 0.39 -12.83
CA PRO A 13 -14.86 -0.26 -12.61
C PRO A 13 -13.72 0.68 -13.02
N PRO A 14 -12.60 0.71 -12.28
CA PRO A 14 -11.47 1.59 -12.60
C PRO A 14 -10.93 1.29 -14.02
N PRO A 15 -10.33 2.29 -14.69
CA PRO A 15 -9.77 2.13 -16.03
C PRO A 15 -8.79 0.95 -16.08
N GLN A 16 -8.77 0.28 -17.24
CA GLN A 16 -8.03 -0.96 -17.49
C GLN A 16 -6.52 -0.77 -17.22
N ILE A 17 -6.06 -1.22 -16.05
CA ILE A 17 -4.64 -1.46 -15.80
C ILE A 17 -4.33 -2.83 -16.41
N LEU A 18 -3.66 -2.82 -17.56
CA LEU A 18 -3.11 -4.02 -18.19
C LEU A 18 -2.11 -4.68 -17.23
N PHE A 19 -2.50 -5.82 -16.66
CA PHE A 19 -1.55 -6.74 -16.06
C PHE A 19 -0.82 -7.46 -17.20
N THR A 20 0.40 -7.03 -17.51
CA THR A 20 1.28 -7.80 -18.40
C THR A 20 1.90 -8.96 -17.62
N LEU A 21 1.36 -10.15 -17.85
CA LEU A 21 1.89 -11.42 -17.39
C LEU A 21 3.17 -11.76 -18.17
N GLY A 22 4.27 -11.98 -17.45
CA GLY A 22 5.48 -12.60 -17.95
C GLY A 22 5.70 -13.96 -17.30
N ASP A 23 4.76 -14.90 -17.47
CA ASP A 23 4.95 -16.28 -17.05
C ASP A 23 5.79 -17.04 -18.09
N ARG A 24 6.98 -17.47 -17.69
CA ARG A 24 7.60 -18.69 -18.23
C ARG A 24 7.88 -19.64 -17.08
N GLN A 25 7.10 -20.73 -17.09
CA GLN A 25 7.26 -21.91 -16.25
C GLN A 25 8.70 -22.43 -16.26
N TYR A 26 9.29 -22.65 -15.07
CA TYR A 26 10.23 -23.73 -14.85
C TYR A 26 10.07 -24.31 -13.45
N SER A 27 9.92 -25.64 -13.39
CA SER A 27 9.76 -26.43 -12.17
C SER A 27 11.06 -26.60 -11.40
N LEU A 28 10.91 -26.83 -10.09
CA LEU A 28 11.82 -27.56 -9.20
C LEU A 28 13.27 -27.07 -9.14
N LEU A 29 13.60 -26.26 -8.12
CA LEU A 29 14.97 -26.18 -7.62
C LEU A 29 15.04 -26.10 -6.10
N LYS A 30 16.04 -26.83 -5.58
CA LYS A 30 16.38 -27.07 -4.18
C LYS A 30 16.51 -25.79 -3.34
N LYS A 31 16.05 -25.90 -2.09
CA LYS A 31 16.34 -25.01 -0.95
C LYS A 31 17.87 -24.81 -0.85
N ALA A 32 18.37 -23.66 -1.27
CA ALA A 32 19.72 -23.21 -0.98
C ALA A 32 19.62 -22.23 0.20
N THR A 33 20.05 -22.68 1.36
CA THR A 33 20.24 -21.86 2.55
C THR A 33 21.30 -20.81 2.23
N MET A 34 20.90 -19.54 2.11
CA MET A 34 21.86 -18.45 1.95
C MET A 34 22.56 -18.20 3.28
N SER A 35 23.76 -18.75 3.39
CA SER A 35 24.78 -18.25 4.31
C SER A 35 25.12 -16.82 3.91
N SER A 36 25.10 -15.92 4.87
CA SER A 36 25.63 -14.56 4.81
C SER A 36 27.11 -14.58 4.41
N GLN A 37 27.40 -14.62 3.11
CA GLN A 37 28.66 -14.29 2.45
C GLN A 37 28.52 -14.71 0.97
N SER A 38 28.06 -13.80 0.13
CA SER A 38 28.34 -13.86 -1.31
C SER A 38 28.68 -12.45 -1.78
N SER A 39 29.90 -12.04 -1.47
CA SER A 39 30.62 -11.08 -2.28
C SER A 39 30.58 -11.55 -3.73
N MET A 40 29.83 -10.86 -4.60
CA MET A 40 30.04 -11.00 -6.04
C MET A 40 31.43 -10.44 -6.38
N THR A 41 32.40 -11.35 -6.40
CA THR A 41 33.63 -11.25 -7.20
C THR A 41 33.52 -12.44 -8.15
N THR A 42 33.49 -12.31 -9.47
CA THR A 42 34.48 -11.62 -10.31
C THR A 42 33.95 -11.49 -11.74
N SER A 43 33.94 -10.28 -12.30
CA SER A 43 34.40 -10.09 -13.68
C SER A 43 35.90 -9.83 -13.62
N THR A 44 36.61 -10.19 -14.69
CA THR A 44 38.07 -10.32 -14.83
C THR A 44 38.85 -9.00 -14.82
N SER A 45 38.58 -8.12 -13.85
CA SER A 45 39.35 -6.91 -13.60
C SER A 45 39.36 -6.70 -12.09
N GLY A 46 40.54 -6.74 -11.45
CA GLY A 46 40.73 -6.63 -9.99
C GLY A 46 40.40 -5.26 -9.40
N LEU A 47 39.36 -4.59 -9.89
CA LEU A 47 38.88 -3.30 -9.41
C LEU A 47 37.80 -3.55 -8.34
N SER A 48 38.15 -3.27 -7.09
CA SER A 48 37.16 -3.16 -6.01
C SER A 48 36.46 -1.81 -6.16
N TYR A 49 35.19 -1.82 -6.58
CA TYR A 49 34.37 -0.61 -6.60
C TYR A 49 33.83 -0.33 -5.20
N PRO A 50 33.87 0.94 -4.72
CA PRO A 50 33.31 1.28 -3.42
C PRO A 50 31.77 1.17 -3.47
N SER A 51 31.17 0.67 -2.38
CA SER A 51 29.72 0.77 -2.21
C SER A 51 29.34 2.22 -1.98
N ILE A 52 28.57 2.79 -2.91
CA ILE A 52 28.14 4.20 -2.85
C ILE A 52 26.90 4.41 -1.98
N PHE A 53 26.20 3.32 -1.61
CA PHE A 53 25.07 3.34 -0.69
C PHE A 53 25.35 2.43 0.52
N GLN A 54 24.88 2.86 1.68
CA GLN A 54 24.91 2.06 2.92
C GLN A 54 23.58 2.21 3.64
N LEU A 55 22.93 1.11 3.99
CA LEU A 55 21.56 1.12 4.54
C LEU A 55 21.40 2.05 5.76
N ASN A 56 22.37 2.03 6.67
CA ASN A 56 22.39 2.86 7.88
C ASN A 56 22.49 4.38 7.62
N LEU A 57 22.88 4.79 6.42
CA LEU A 57 22.88 6.20 5.98
C LEU A 57 21.61 6.55 5.19
N GLU A 58 20.94 5.54 4.62
CA GLU A 58 19.73 5.72 3.82
C GLU A 58 18.43 5.73 4.62
N ILE A 59 18.49 5.24 5.85
CA ILE A 59 17.40 5.24 6.82
C ILE A 59 17.69 6.29 7.90
N PRO A 60 16.73 7.17 8.25
CA PRO A 60 16.88 8.09 9.37
C PRO A 60 17.20 7.33 10.66
N SER A 61 18.11 7.89 11.48
CA SER A 61 18.53 7.22 12.70
C SER A 61 17.37 7.03 13.68
N PHE A 62 17.18 5.80 14.14
CA PHE A 62 16.11 5.43 15.05
C PHE A 62 16.68 4.86 16.35
N PHE A 63 16.66 5.68 17.40
CA PHE A 63 17.16 5.29 18.71
C PHE A 63 15.98 5.04 19.66
N MET A 64 15.78 3.78 20.04
CA MET A 64 14.89 3.38 21.11
C MET A 64 15.69 2.60 22.15
N SER A 65 15.57 2.99 23.42
CA SER A 65 16.23 2.32 24.54
C SER A 65 15.67 0.91 24.80
N TYR A 66 14.41 0.69 24.45
CA TYR A 66 13.69 -0.57 24.64
C TYR A 66 12.73 -0.83 23.47
N ARG A 67 12.81 -2.03 22.89
CA ARG A 67 11.98 -2.47 21.76
C ARG A 67 10.79 -3.25 22.28
N TRP A 68 9.82 -2.54 22.83
CA TRP A 68 8.64 -3.11 23.49
C TRP A 68 7.87 -4.13 22.62
N TRP A 69 7.90 -3.95 21.30
CA TRP A 69 7.23 -4.85 20.36
C TRP A 69 7.88 -6.23 20.26
N GLU A 70 9.17 -6.39 20.58
CA GLU A 70 9.81 -7.73 20.61
C GLU A 70 9.24 -8.58 21.76
N ASP A 71 8.99 -7.98 22.92
CA ASP A 71 8.42 -8.65 24.09
C ASP A 71 6.92 -8.94 23.89
N GLU A 72 6.18 -8.01 23.28
CA GLU A 72 4.77 -8.24 22.92
C GLU A 72 4.62 -9.32 21.85
N ALA A 73 5.53 -9.38 20.86
CA ALA A 73 5.53 -10.45 19.86
C ALA A 73 5.65 -11.82 20.52
N THR A 74 6.46 -11.92 21.58
CA THR A 74 6.54 -13.15 22.38
C THR A 74 5.19 -13.52 22.97
N THR A 75 4.48 -12.56 23.56
CA THR A 75 3.14 -12.79 24.11
C THR A 75 2.15 -13.25 23.03
N VAL A 76 2.19 -12.65 21.84
CA VAL A 76 1.34 -13.05 20.70
C VAL A 76 1.63 -14.49 20.26
N PHE A 77 2.90 -14.91 20.19
CA PHE A 77 3.25 -16.30 19.87
C PHE A 77 2.73 -17.31 20.88
N TRP A 78 2.39 -16.88 22.10
CA TRP A 78 1.76 -17.69 23.15
C TRP A 78 0.22 -17.57 23.18
N ALA A 79 -0.36 -16.59 22.49
CA ALA A 79 -1.80 -16.46 22.29
C ALA A 79 -2.34 -17.52 21.31
N PHE A 80 -3.67 -17.65 21.20
CA PHE A 80 -4.32 -18.61 20.29
C PHE A 80 -4.86 -17.94 19.01
N ASP A 81 -4.46 -16.70 18.73
CA ASP A 81 -4.91 -15.97 17.55
C ASP A 81 -3.97 -16.21 16.35
N ILE A 82 -4.45 -17.03 15.42
CA ILE A 82 -3.75 -17.41 14.18
C ILE A 82 -3.42 -16.20 13.30
N GLN A 83 -4.32 -15.22 13.24
CA GLN A 83 -4.15 -14.04 12.39
C GLN A 83 -3.12 -13.09 12.99
N GLU A 84 -3.12 -12.91 14.32
CA GLU A 84 -2.10 -12.13 15.00
C GLU A 84 -0.71 -12.77 14.87
N ILE A 85 -0.59 -14.08 15.11
CA ILE A 85 0.68 -14.79 14.94
C ILE A 85 1.18 -14.68 13.50
N SER A 86 0.28 -14.81 12.51
CA SER A 86 0.64 -14.66 11.10
C SER A 86 1.21 -13.27 10.80
N ARG A 87 0.60 -12.20 11.33
CA ARG A 87 1.12 -10.83 11.14
C ARG A 87 2.46 -10.63 11.84
N VAL A 88 2.68 -11.21 13.03
CA VAL A 88 3.99 -11.16 13.71
C VAL A 88 5.07 -11.82 12.86
N ILE A 89 4.77 -12.97 12.25
CA ILE A 89 5.69 -13.66 11.33
C ILE A 89 5.93 -12.80 10.08
N GLN A 90 4.87 -12.27 9.48
CA GLN A 90 4.91 -11.48 8.25
C GLN A 90 5.85 -10.28 8.35
N PHE A 91 5.71 -9.46 9.41
CA PHE A 91 6.55 -8.28 9.61
C PHE A 91 7.92 -8.62 10.21
N GLY A 92 8.01 -9.72 10.95
CA GLY A 92 9.28 -10.27 11.41
C GLY A 92 10.04 -9.39 12.39
N LEU A 93 9.38 -8.59 13.23
CA LEU A 93 10.02 -7.56 14.06
C LEU A 93 10.76 -8.12 15.29
N PHE A 94 11.73 -9.00 15.06
CA PHE A 94 12.55 -9.67 16.07
C PHE A 94 14.00 -9.78 15.59
N ARG A 95 14.95 -9.80 16.53
CA ARG A 95 16.39 -9.94 16.22
C ARG A 95 16.78 -11.36 15.84
N ASP A 96 16.18 -12.36 16.48
CA ASP A 96 16.46 -13.76 16.21
C ASP A 96 15.47 -14.31 15.17
N GLU A 97 15.95 -14.57 13.96
CA GLU A 97 15.14 -15.13 12.87
C GLU A 97 14.60 -16.55 13.16
N ASN A 98 15.18 -17.26 14.13
CA ASN A 98 14.70 -18.57 14.55
C ASN A 98 13.62 -18.50 15.65
N PHE A 99 13.31 -17.31 16.16
CA PHE A 99 12.37 -17.14 17.24
C PHE A 99 10.96 -17.67 16.92
N PRO A 100 10.33 -17.35 15.77
CA PRO A 100 9.03 -17.92 15.40
C PRO A 100 9.04 -19.44 15.31
N ARG A 101 10.10 -20.00 14.71
CA ARG A 101 10.28 -21.45 14.55
C ARG A 101 10.32 -22.14 15.91
N THR A 102 11.15 -21.63 16.81
CA THR A 102 11.32 -22.20 18.16
C THR A 102 10.02 -22.11 18.95
N SER A 103 9.33 -20.96 18.89
CA SER A 103 8.06 -20.73 19.58
C SER A 103 6.95 -21.65 19.08
N LEU A 104 6.80 -21.81 17.76
CA LEU A 104 5.81 -22.73 17.17
C LEU A 104 6.15 -24.20 17.42
N CYS A 105 7.43 -24.59 17.37
CA CYS A 105 7.84 -25.97 17.67
C CYS A 105 7.51 -26.38 19.11
N ALA A 106 7.51 -25.43 20.05
CA ALA A 106 7.15 -25.67 21.45
C ALA A 106 5.63 -25.84 21.67
N ARG A 107 4.78 -25.54 20.67
CA ARG A 107 3.33 -25.75 20.75
C ARG A 107 2.97 -27.22 20.55
N ASN A 108 1.82 -27.62 21.09
CA ASN A 108 1.30 -28.96 20.88
C ASN A 108 0.86 -29.17 19.41
N VAL A 109 0.76 -30.44 19.03
CA VAL A 109 0.44 -30.85 17.64
C VAL A 109 -0.92 -30.33 17.22
N ASP A 110 -1.95 -30.42 18.08
CA ASP A 110 -3.32 -30.01 17.76
C ASP A 110 -3.43 -28.51 17.43
N THR A 111 -2.67 -27.66 18.13
CA THR A 111 -2.61 -26.21 17.87
C THR A 111 -1.97 -25.94 16.51
N ILE A 112 -0.86 -26.61 16.20
CA ILE A 112 -0.16 -26.47 14.93
C ILE A 112 -1.01 -26.98 13.76
N ASP A 113 -1.72 -28.09 13.95
CA ASP A 113 -2.62 -28.63 12.94
C ASP A 113 -3.80 -27.67 12.69
N THR A 114 -4.40 -27.11 13.75
CA THR A 114 -5.47 -26.10 13.63
C THR A 114 -4.99 -24.85 12.89
N PHE A 115 -3.80 -24.35 13.24
CA PHE A 115 -3.19 -23.21 12.57
C PHE A 115 -2.99 -23.50 11.09
N LEU A 116 -2.33 -24.61 10.77
CA LEU A 116 -2.04 -24.97 9.39
C LEU A 116 -3.32 -25.14 8.56
N ILE A 117 -4.36 -25.76 9.11
CA ILE A 117 -5.68 -25.88 8.46
C ILE A 117 -6.28 -24.51 8.16
N ALA A 118 -6.20 -23.56 9.10
CA ALA A 118 -6.73 -22.21 8.92
C ALA A 118 -5.99 -21.40 7.83
N LEU A 119 -4.72 -21.73 7.56
CA LEU A 119 -3.92 -21.12 6.48
C LEU A 119 -4.02 -21.87 5.15
N SER A 120 -4.80 -22.95 5.08
CA SER A 120 -4.79 -23.86 3.94
C SER A 120 -6.14 -23.97 3.27
N GLU A 121 -6.10 -24.20 1.97
CA GLU A 121 -7.30 -24.43 1.17
C GLU A 121 -7.82 -25.86 1.39
N PRO A 122 -9.15 -26.11 1.27
CA PRO A 122 -9.74 -27.41 1.57
C PRO A 122 -9.15 -28.59 0.78
N HIS A 123 -8.67 -28.34 -0.43
CA HIS A 123 -8.07 -29.36 -1.29
C HIS A 123 -6.64 -29.73 -0.88
N GLU A 124 -5.97 -28.91 -0.07
CA GLU A 124 -4.61 -29.15 0.40
C GLU A 124 -4.56 -30.06 1.64
N TYR A 125 -5.68 -30.22 2.36
CA TYR A 125 -5.71 -30.93 3.65
C TYR A 125 -5.17 -32.36 3.58
N GLN A 126 -5.39 -33.07 2.46
CA GLN A 126 -4.87 -34.42 2.25
C GLN A 126 -3.34 -34.46 2.13
N LEU A 127 -2.74 -33.42 1.54
CA LEU A 127 -1.28 -33.31 1.38
C LEU A 127 -0.59 -32.94 2.70
N LEU A 128 -1.26 -32.13 3.52
CA LEU A 128 -0.73 -31.62 4.79
C LEU A 128 -0.79 -32.65 5.93
N GLY A 129 -1.69 -33.63 5.84
CA GLY A 129 -1.83 -34.69 6.85
C GLY A 129 -0.57 -35.54 7.07
N ASN A 130 0.26 -35.71 6.04
CA ASN A 130 1.46 -36.55 6.08
C ASN A 130 2.73 -35.86 6.63
N LEU A 131 2.64 -34.57 6.97
CA LEU A 131 3.78 -33.80 7.44
C LEU A 131 4.11 -34.12 8.91
N SER A 132 5.40 -34.20 9.24
CA SER A 132 5.85 -34.19 10.64
C SER A 132 5.58 -32.83 11.29
N HIS A 133 5.58 -32.78 12.64
CA HIS A 133 5.36 -31.54 13.40
C HIS A 133 6.23 -30.37 12.90
N ILE A 134 7.54 -30.61 12.74
CA ILE A 134 8.48 -29.60 12.25
C ILE A 134 8.18 -29.15 10.81
N GLN A 135 7.73 -30.06 9.93
CA GLN A 135 7.36 -29.71 8.57
C GLN A 135 6.09 -28.85 8.53
N ARG A 136 5.14 -29.10 9.43
CA ARG A 136 3.94 -28.26 9.58
C ARG A 136 4.29 -26.86 10.06
N VAL A 137 5.21 -26.74 11.03
CA VAL A 137 5.73 -25.45 11.47
C VAL A 137 6.41 -24.69 10.32
N GLU A 138 7.27 -25.35 9.54
CA GLU A 138 7.91 -24.70 8.37
C GLU A 138 6.88 -24.24 7.33
N GLU A 139 5.79 -24.98 7.15
CA GLU A 139 4.72 -24.60 6.22
C GLU A 139 3.91 -23.40 6.74
N ILE A 140 3.62 -23.33 8.04
CA ILE A 140 3.03 -22.14 8.68
C ILE A 140 3.93 -20.93 8.47
N LEU A 141 5.23 -21.05 8.78
CA LEU A 141 6.18 -19.96 8.59
C LEU A 141 6.22 -19.50 7.14
N ARG A 142 6.25 -20.43 6.17
CA ARG A 142 6.27 -20.12 4.74
C ARG A 142 5.00 -19.39 4.29
N ARG A 143 3.82 -19.78 4.79
CA ARG A 143 2.52 -19.19 4.41
C ARG A 143 2.26 -17.84 5.09
N SER A 144 2.79 -17.64 6.29
CA SER A 144 2.65 -16.39 7.03
C SER A 144 3.75 -15.36 6.72
N SER A 145 4.83 -15.76 6.04
CA SER A 145 5.91 -14.83 5.66
C SER A 145 5.59 -14.08 4.37
N ILE A 146 6.29 -12.98 4.13
CA ILE A 146 6.29 -12.32 2.82
C ILE A 146 6.72 -13.28 1.70
N SER A 147 6.21 -13.05 0.49
CA SER A 147 6.55 -13.85 -0.69
C SER A 147 8.07 -13.93 -0.90
N PRO A 148 8.59 -15.09 -1.34
CA PRO A 148 10.01 -15.26 -1.55
C PRO A 148 10.54 -14.26 -2.58
N PHE A 149 11.69 -13.66 -2.27
CA PHE A 149 12.34 -12.69 -3.14
C PHE A 149 12.88 -13.32 -4.41
N GLN A 150 12.68 -12.65 -5.55
CA GLN A 150 13.37 -12.97 -6.78
C GLN A 150 14.23 -11.77 -7.19
N ALA A 151 15.55 -11.89 -6.96
CA ALA A 151 16.50 -10.83 -7.28
C ALA A 151 16.66 -10.71 -8.80
N ILE A 152 16.11 -9.62 -9.37
CA ILE A 152 16.26 -9.30 -10.80
C ILE A 152 17.41 -8.30 -10.96
N PRO A 153 18.48 -8.61 -11.71
CA PRO A 153 19.59 -7.67 -11.87
C PRO A 153 19.18 -6.44 -12.69
N TRP A 154 19.86 -5.32 -12.46
CA TRP A 154 19.77 -4.12 -13.28
C TRP A 154 20.00 -4.46 -14.76
N SER A 155 19.05 -4.10 -15.61
CA SER A 155 19.02 -4.52 -17.01
C SER A 155 19.27 -3.38 -18.00
N TRP A 156 19.02 -2.13 -17.60
CA TRP A 156 19.27 -0.98 -18.45
C TRP A 156 20.77 -0.74 -18.70
N LEU A 157 21.15 -0.52 -19.96
CA LEU A 157 22.51 -0.26 -20.39
C LEU A 157 22.62 1.07 -21.16
N PRO A 158 23.73 1.80 -21.04
CA PRO A 158 24.04 2.96 -21.86
C PRO A 158 23.92 2.66 -23.35
N PRO A 159 23.21 3.48 -24.13
CA PRO A 159 23.15 3.32 -25.58
C PRO A 159 24.53 3.58 -26.21
N GLN A 160 24.94 2.71 -27.15
CA GLN A 160 26.19 2.88 -27.88
C GLN A 160 26.01 3.98 -28.93
N SER A 161 26.78 5.07 -28.78
CA SER A 161 27.03 6.18 -29.72
C SER A 161 26.07 6.27 -30.91
N SER A 162 24.94 6.98 -30.74
CA SER A 162 24.03 7.38 -31.82
C SER A 162 24.04 8.91 -31.96
N PRO A 163 23.82 9.50 -33.15
CA PRO A 163 24.23 10.89 -33.40
C PRO A 163 23.47 11.96 -32.61
N ILE A 164 22.38 11.61 -31.90
CA ILE A 164 21.61 12.53 -31.05
C ILE A 164 21.03 11.71 -29.89
N LEU A 165 21.77 11.57 -28.79
CA LEU A 165 21.23 11.01 -27.55
C LEU A 165 20.48 12.10 -26.79
N ASP A 166 19.15 11.99 -26.68
CA ASP A 166 18.37 12.90 -25.83
C ASP A 166 18.60 12.55 -24.35
N ALA A 167 19.21 13.47 -23.62
CA ALA A 167 19.44 13.34 -22.19
C ALA A 167 18.15 13.08 -21.40
N ARG A 168 17.00 13.58 -21.87
CA ARG A 168 15.71 13.36 -21.24
C ARG A 168 15.23 11.91 -21.40
N GLU A 169 15.43 11.31 -22.57
CA GLU A 169 15.05 9.93 -22.83
C GLU A 169 15.89 8.97 -21.98
N ILE A 170 17.20 9.20 -21.91
CA ILE A 170 18.11 8.43 -21.05
C ILE A 170 17.67 8.53 -19.58
N ALA A 171 17.42 9.76 -19.10
CA ALA A 171 16.97 9.97 -17.72
C ALA A 171 15.65 9.25 -17.42
N THR A 172 14.72 9.26 -18.37
CA THR A 172 13.42 8.58 -18.23
C THR A 172 13.57 7.05 -18.21
N ALA A 173 14.48 6.49 -19.01
CA ALA A 173 14.76 5.06 -19.00
C ALA A 173 15.41 4.59 -17.69
N ILE A 174 16.38 5.37 -17.18
CA ILE A 174 17.02 5.10 -15.87
C ILE A 174 15.98 5.23 -14.73
N GLU A 175 15.12 6.24 -14.77
CA GLU A 175 14.03 6.44 -13.81
C GLU A 175 13.06 5.25 -13.82
N ALA A 176 12.65 4.77 -15.00
CA ALA A 176 11.76 3.62 -15.14
C ALA A 176 12.37 2.34 -14.56
N GLU A 177 13.66 2.08 -14.81
CA GLU A 177 14.37 0.93 -14.24
C GLU A 177 14.52 1.05 -12.71
N SER A 178 14.88 2.25 -12.22
CA SER A 178 14.95 2.55 -10.79
C SER A 178 13.61 2.31 -10.09
N HIS A 179 12.50 2.78 -10.69
CA HIS A 179 11.16 2.54 -10.19
C HIS A 179 10.80 1.05 -10.26
N PHE A 180 11.13 0.35 -11.34
CA PHE A 180 10.93 -1.09 -11.46
C PHE A 180 11.56 -1.86 -10.29
N HIS A 181 12.81 -1.55 -9.92
CA HIS A 181 13.44 -2.18 -8.76
C HIS A 181 12.79 -1.78 -7.44
N PHE A 182 12.36 -0.53 -7.28
CA PHE A 182 11.64 -0.09 -6.07
C PHE A 182 10.36 -0.90 -5.85
N ARG A 183 9.61 -1.19 -6.93
CA ARG A 183 8.37 -1.99 -6.89
C ARG A 183 8.55 -3.42 -6.41
N GLN A 184 9.77 -3.94 -6.42
CA GLN A 184 10.09 -5.29 -5.94
C GLN A 184 10.31 -5.35 -4.43
N VAL A 185 10.47 -4.19 -3.77
CA VAL A 185 10.69 -4.14 -2.31
C VAL A 185 9.35 -4.17 -1.60
N ALA A 186 9.15 -5.20 -0.77
CA ALA A 186 7.95 -5.35 0.04
C ALA A 186 7.87 -4.25 1.13
N PHE A 187 6.66 -3.84 1.50
CA PHE A 187 6.46 -2.82 2.53
C PHE A 187 7.04 -3.26 3.89
N GLU A 188 6.88 -4.53 4.21
CA GLU A 188 7.39 -5.17 5.42
C GLU A 188 8.91 -5.00 5.57
N GLU A 189 9.65 -5.05 4.46
CA GLU A 189 11.11 -4.84 4.46
C GLU A 189 11.47 -3.38 4.75
N PHE A 190 10.65 -2.41 4.31
CA PHE A 190 10.81 -1.02 4.73
C PHE A 190 10.50 -0.83 6.22
N VAL A 191 9.51 -1.53 6.77
CA VAL A 191 9.23 -1.50 8.22
C VAL A 191 10.41 -2.05 9.00
N ARG A 192 10.95 -3.21 8.60
CA ARG A 192 12.15 -3.80 9.20
C ARG A 192 13.34 -2.85 9.15
N ALA A 193 13.63 -2.28 7.97
CA ALA A 193 14.72 -1.33 7.79
C ALA A 193 14.53 -0.07 8.67
N ALA A 194 13.33 0.49 8.70
CA ALA A 194 13.00 1.69 9.48
C ALA A 194 13.22 1.50 10.99
N LEU A 195 13.02 0.29 11.51
CA LEU A 195 13.23 -0.06 12.92
C LEU A 195 14.64 -0.60 13.22
N GLY A 196 15.53 -0.61 12.22
CA GLY A 196 16.93 -1.01 12.36
C GLY A 196 17.13 -2.52 12.41
N TYR A 197 16.29 -3.29 11.74
CA TYR A 197 16.53 -4.70 11.44
C TYR A 197 17.20 -4.87 10.07
N THR A 198 17.80 -6.04 9.86
CA THR A 198 18.27 -6.44 8.52
C THR A 198 17.08 -6.54 7.57
N ALA A 199 17.21 -5.91 6.40
CA ALA A 199 16.19 -5.83 5.36
C ALA A 199 16.85 -6.11 3.99
N VAL A 200 16.88 -7.39 3.62
CA VAL A 200 17.60 -7.91 2.45
C VAL A 200 17.11 -7.26 1.15
N PHE A 201 15.81 -6.97 1.04
CA PHE A 201 15.24 -6.43 -0.20
C PHE A 201 15.62 -4.95 -0.37
N VAL A 202 15.68 -4.20 0.73
CA VAL A 202 16.12 -2.80 0.73
C VAL A 202 17.61 -2.74 0.39
N GLU A 203 18.43 -3.60 0.99
CA GLU A 203 19.86 -3.71 0.68
C GLU A 203 20.09 -4.07 -0.79
N TRP A 204 19.34 -5.03 -1.33
CA TRP A 204 19.40 -5.40 -2.74
C TRP A 204 19.05 -4.22 -3.65
N PHE A 205 18.03 -3.42 -3.32
CA PHE A 205 17.67 -2.24 -4.11
C PHE A 205 18.82 -1.22 -4.16
N LEU A 206 19.52 -1.02 -3.04
CA LEU A 206 20.72 -0.16 -2.99
C LEU A 206 21.88 -0.75 -3.80
N GLN A 207 22.03 -2.08 -3.81
CA GLN A 207 23.00 -2.76 -4.67
C GLN A 207 22.71 -2.55 -6.16
N GLN A 208 21.43 -2.52 -6.58
CA GLN A 208 21.08 -2.24 -7.98
C GLN A 208 21.53 -0.84 -8.42
N HIS A 209 21.40 0.16 -7.54
CA HIS A 209 21.88 1.51 -7.83
C HIS A 209 23.42 1.61 -7.79
N THR A 210 24.08 0.74 -7.02
CA THR A 210 25.53 0.56 -7.09
C THR A 210 25.95 -0.08 -8.42
N ALA A 211 25.20 -1.04 -8.93
CA ALA A 211 25.43 -1.63 -10.25
C ALA A 211 25.29 -0.59 -11.37
N LEU A 212 24.27 0.27 -11.31
CA LEU A 212 24.13 1.42 -12.23
C LEU A 212 25.38 2.32 -12.20
N TYR A 213 25.92 2.64 -11.03
CA TYR A 213 27.15 3.42 -10.91
C TYR A 213 28.34 2.74 -11.60
N ILE A 214 28.51 1.43 -11.44
CA ILE A 214 29.59 0.66 -12.07
C ILE A 214 29.45 0.70 -13.60
N ILE A 215 28.24 0.39 -14.10
CA ILE A 215 27.93 0.41 -15.54
C ILE A 215 28.23 1.78 -16.16
N LEU A 216 27.77 2.85 -15.53
CA LEU A 216 28.00 4.21 -16.00
C LEU A 216 29.47 4.63 -15.93
N ARG A 217 30.18 4.21 -14.89
CA ARG A 217 31.61 4.51 -14.72
C ARG A 217 32.43 3.86 -15.80
N ASP A 218 32.16 2.59 -16.10
CA ASP A 218 32.86 1.86 -17.15
C ASP A 218 32.55 2.48 -18.53
N HIS A 219 31.28 2.85 -18.79
CA HIS A 219 30.87 3.54 -20.01
C HIS A 219 31.57 4.89 -20.19
N LEU A 220 31.50 5.78 -19.20
CA LEU A 220 32.09 7.12 -19.30
C LEU A 220 33.62 7.12 -19.29
N SER A 221 34.24 6.07 -18.76
CA SER A 221 35.69 5.86 -18.87
C SER A 221 36.09 5.44 -20.29
N ALA A 222 35.24 4.67 -20.99
CA ALA A 222 35.45 4.24 -22.36
C ALA A 222 35.06 5.32 -23.39
N TYR A 223 34.05 6.14 -23.09
CA TYR A 223 33.49 7.17 -23.97
C TYR A 223 33.43 8.55 -23.27
N PRO A 224 34.58 9.24 -23.10
CA PRO A 224 34.61 10.55 -22.41
C PRO A 224 33.78 11.64 -23.10
N GLU A 225 33.49 11.52 -24.40
CA GLU A 225 32.63 12.42 -25.16
C GLU A 225 31.19 12.46 -24.65
N ASP A 226 30.70 11.37 -24.06
CA ASP A 226 29.33 11.26 -23.56
C ASP A 226 29.13 11.99 -22.23
N ILE A 227 30.20 12.42 -21.55
CA ILE A 227 30.11 13.03 -20.22
C ILE A 227 29.23 14.29 -20.25
N ALA A 228 29.27 15.07 -21.33
CA ALA A 228 28.42 16.25 -21.48
C ALA A 228 26.93 15.89 -21.49
N VAL A 229 26.54 14.82 -22.20
CA VAL A 229 25.15 14.32 -22.25
C VAL A 229 24.74 13.83 -20.87
N TYR A 230 25.57 13.04 -20.20
CA TYR A 230 25.26 12.51 -18.87
C TYR A 230 25.24 13.58 -17.77
N THR A 231 25.91 14.71 -17.98
CA THR A 231 25.75 15.90 -17.10
C THR A 231 24.35 16.49 -17.24
N GLU A 232 23.75 16.49 -18.42
CA GLU A 232 22.34 16.90 -18.60
C GLU A 232 21.35 15.84 -18.09
N VAL A 233 21.66 14.55 -18.26
CA VAL A 233 20.86 13.43 -17.69
C VAL A 233 20.76 13.58 -16.17
N GLU A 234 21.87 13.89 -15.50
CA GLU A 234 21.92 14.11 -14.05
C GLU A 234 20.92 15.18 -13.59
N LYS A 235 20.88 16.33 -14.28
CA LYS A 235 19.94 17.41 -13.97
C LYS A 235 18.48 16.95 -14.06
N HIS A 236 18.15 16.12 -15.05
CA HIS A 236 16.80 15.55 -15.17
C HIS A 236 16.48 14.59 -14.03
N LEU A 237 17.45 13.80 -13.57
CA LEU A 237 17.24 12.84 -12.49
C LEU A 237 17.05 13.49 -11.11
N ARG A 238 17.60 14.70 -10.87
CA ARG A 238 17.51 15.42 -9.56
C ARG A 238 16.10 15.48 -8.99
N SER A 239 15.08 15.67 -9.84
CA SER A 239 13.69 15.80 -9.41
C SER A 239 12.88 14.51 -9.53
N ARG A 240 13.45 13.43 -10.06
CA ARG A 240 12.73 12.25 -10.55
C ARG A 240 13.12 10.94 -9.87
N SER A 241 14.42 10.70 -9.66
CA SER A 241 14.90 9.49 -8.98
C SER A 241 16.12 9.83 -8.13
N PRO A 242 15.97 9.96 -6.79
CA PRO A 242 17.06 10.37 -5.91
C PRO A 242 18.21 9.35 -5.88
N PHE A 243 17.91 8.05 -5.96
CA PHE A 243 18.94 7.01 -5.94
C PHE A 243 19.71 6.94 -7.27
N ALA A 244 19.02 7.01 -8.41
CA ALA A 244 19.68 7.03 -9.71
C ALA A 244 20.49 8.31 -9.93
N HIS A 245 19.94 9.47 -9.52
CA HIS A 245 20.66 10.74 -9.51
C HIS A 245 21.96 10.62 -8.72
N ARG A 246 21.93 10.08 -7.48
CA ARG A 246 23.15 9.93 -6.66
C ARG A 246 24.16 8.99 -7.30
N ALA A 247 23.72 7.86 -7.87
CA ALA A 247 24.60 6.94 -8.58
C ALA A 247 25.33 7.63 -9.75
N LEU A 248 24.60 8.38 -10.58
CA LEU A 248 25.18 9.12 -11.71
C LEU A 248 26.07 10.29 -11.23
N ALA A 249 25.67 11.01 -10.19
CA ALA A 249 26.46 12.10 -9.63
C ALA A 249 27.81 11.60 -9.10
N HIS A 250 27.82 10.48 -8.36
CA HIS A 250 29.06 9.83 -7.93
C HIS A 250 29.92 9.36 -9.11
N CYS A 251 29.30 8.87 -10.18
CA CYS A 251 30.00 8.49 -11.40
C CYS A 251 30.70 9.69 -12.04
N LEU A 252 29.99 10.80 -12.25
CA LEU A 252 30.52 12.02 -12.84
C LEU A 252 31.68 12.62 -12.02
N LEU A 253 31.55 12.62 -10.68
CA LEU A 253 32.62 13.06 -9.78
C LEU A 253 33.86 12.18 -9.88
N ALA A 254 33.70 10.87 -10.08
CA ALA A 254 34.80 9.93 -10.20
C ALA A 254 35.58 10.08 -11.52
N VAL A 255 34.89 10.42 -12.61
CA VAL A 255 35.52 10.62 -13.94
C VAL A 255 36.00 12.06 -14.19
N GLN A 256 35.48 13.05 -13.44
CA GLN A 256 35.92 14.45 -13.50
C GLN A 256 36.26 15.04 -12.12
N PRO A 257 37.44 14.75 -11.55
CA PRO A 257 37.83 15.19 -10.19
C PRO A 257 37.96 16.72 -9.95
N GLY A 258 37.68 17.56 -10.96
CA GLY A 258 37.78 19.02 -10.90
C GLY A 258 36.65 19.79 -11.58
N GLY A 259 35.54 19.11 -11.94
CA GLY A 259 34.38 19.71 -12.59
C GLY A 259 33.59 20.66 -11.68
N ASN A 260 32.83 21.58 -12.28
CA ASN A 260 32.10 22.65 -11.61
C ASN A 260 31.16 22.10 -10.51
N ARG A 261 31.30 22.62 -9.28
CA ARG A 261 30.73 22.08 -8.03
C ARG A 261 29.23 22.37 -7.82
N ASP A 262 28.45 22.47 -8.87
CA ASP A 262 27.01 22.76 -8.75
C ASP A 262 26.16 21.48 -8.56
N MET A 263 26.74 20.53 -7.80
CA MET A 263 26.10 19.30 -7.35
C MET A 263 25.52 19.55 -5.95
N PRO A 264 24.20 19.45 -5.76
CA PRO A 264 23.58 19.54 -4.44
C PRO A 264 24.22 18.56 -3.45
N LYS A 265 24.28 18.93 -2.17
CA LYS A 265 24.74 18.00 -1.12
C LYS A 265 23.92 16.71 -1.17
N LEU A 266 24.60 15.58 -1.28
CA LEU A 266 24.05 14.22 -1.37
C LEU A 266 23.42 13.71 -0.05
N ASN A 267 23.24 14.57 0.96
CA ASN A 267 23.10 14.21 2.38
C ASN A 267 21.65 14.23 2.91
N THR A 268 20.71 13.60 2.21
CA THR A 268 19.40 13.25 2.79
C THR A 268 19.25 11.74 2.75
N ALA A 269 18.79 11.14 3.84
CA ALA A 269 18.49 9.71 3.91
C ALA A 269 17.46 9.39 2.83
N GLY A 270 17.82 8.57 1.83
CA GLY A 270 17.01 8.38 0.62
C GLY A 270 15.63 7.80 0.89
N PHE A 271 15.45 7.08 2.00
CA PHE A 271 14.19 6.50 2.43
C PHE A 271 13.48 7.28 3.54
N GLU A 272 13.89 8.52 3.84
CA GLU A 272 13.25 9.34 4.89
C GLU A 272 11.74 9.48 4.69
N PHE A 273 11.29 9.64 3.44
CA PHE A 273 9.88 9.78 3.09
C PHE A 273 9.01 8.61 3.56
N ILE A 274 9.56 7.39 3.67
CA ILE A 274 8.82 6.19 4.12
C ILE A 274 9.23 5.74 5.53
N ALA A 275 10.53 5.72 5.82
CA ALA A 275 11.05 5.26 7.10
C ALA A 275 10.70 6.22 8.24
N GLY A 276 10.73 7.54 8.00
CA GLY A 276 10.40 8.55 9.01
C GLY A 276 8.97 8.38 9.54
N PRO A 277 7.93 8.36 8.67
CA PRO A 277 6.56 8.10 9.09
C PRO A 277 6.37 6.76 9.81
N ILE A 278 7.01 5.67 9.37
CA ILE A 278 6.95 4.37 10.06
C ILE A 278 7.54 4.47 11.46
N GLN A 279 8.69 5.12 11.61
CA GLN A 279 9.34 5.32 12.91
C GLN A 279 8.48 6.12 13.89
N ALA A 280 7.70 7.10 13.40
CA ALA A 280 6.79 7.88 14.24
C ALA A 280 5.72 6.99 14.89
N LEU A 281 5.12 6.07 14.13
CA LEU A 281 4.11 5.13 14.65
C LEU A 281 4.60 4.36 15.90
N PHE A 282 5.84 3.89 15.88
CA PHE A 282 6.42 3.11 16.99
C PHE A 282 6.86 3.96 18.19
N LYS A 283 7.11 5.26 17.99
CA LYS A 283 7.45 6.19 19.08
C LYS A 283 6.23 6.59 19.90
N ASP A 284 5.11 6.81 19.23
CA ASP A 284 3.96 7.50 19.83
C ASP A 284 3.01 6.55 20.57
N GLN A 285 3.04 5.24 20.29
CA GLN A 285 2.07 4.27 20.81
C GLN A 285 2.71 2.97 21.35
N PRO A 286 3.38 3.00 22.53
CA PRO A 286 3.83 1.78 23.18
C PRO A 286 2.64 0.97 23.72
N GLY A 287 2.72 -0.37 23.70
CA GLY A 287 1.74 -1.21 24.41
C GLY A 287 0.62 -1.84 23.57
N ARG A 288 0.63 -1.70 22.23
CA ARG A 288 -0.48 -2.09 21.34
C ARG A 288 -0.02 -2.79 20.05
N LEU A 289 0.86 -3.79 20.14
CA LEU A 289 1.45 -4.45 18.98
C LEU A 289 0.41 -4.98 18.00
N THR A 290 -0.63 -5.66 18.48
CA THR A 290 -1.71 -6.18 17.61
C THR A 290 -2.35 -5.09 16.77
N ALA A 291 -2.69 -3.94 17.38
CA ALA A 291 -3.27 -2.81 16.67
C ALA A 291 -2.28 -2.22 15.66
N MET A 292 -1.02 -2.09 16.06
CA MET A 292 0.07 -1.62 15.19
C MET A 292 0.26 -2.54 13.97
N LEU A 293 0.27 -3.85 14.16
CA LEU A 293 0.41 -4.81 13.06
C LEU A 293 -0.79 -4.77 12.11
N LYS A 294 -2.02 -4.60 12.62
CA LYS A 294 -3.20 -4.36 11.79
C LYS A 294 -3.03 -3.09 10.96
N MET A 295 -2.59 -1.99 11.57
CA MET A 295 -2.31 -0.74 10.86
C MET A 295 -1.22 -0.91 9.79
N LEU A 296 -0.11 -1.58 10.10
CA LEU A 296 0.93 -1.86 9.11
C LEU A 296 0.43 -2.73 7.96
N SER A 297 -0.47 -3.70 8.20
CA SER A 297 -1.10 -4.48 7.13
C SER A 297 -1.93 -3.60 6.19
N VAL A 298 -2.70 -2.64 6.73
CA VAL A 298 -3.45 -1.67 5.91
C VAL A 298 -2.50 -0.74 5.15
N LEU A 299 -1.44 -0.27 5.80
CA LEU A 299 -0.41 0.55 5.15
C LEU A 299 0.33 -0.19 4.05
N ALA A 300 0.48 -1.52 4.13
CA ALA A 300 1.04 -2.30 3.02
C ALA A 300 0.16 -2.22 1.76
N ILE A 301 -1.17 -2.19 1.90
CA ILE A 301 -2.09 -2.00 0.77
C ILE A 301 -1.97 -0.58 0.21
N ARG A 302 -1.93 0.42 1.10
CA ARG A 302 -1.73 1.83 0.71
C ARG A 302 -0.42 2.04 -0.03
N PHE A 303 0.67 1.45 0.47
CA PHE A 303 1.99 1.50 -0.16
C PHE A 303 1.94 0.98 -1.61
N ARG A 304 1.27 -0.16 -1.83
CA ARG A 304 1.08 -0.70 -3.20
C ARG A 304 0.32 0.28 -4.09
N ARG A 305 -0.76 0.87 -3.57
CA ARG A 305 -1.56 1.87 -4.29
C ARG A 305 -0.78 3.14 -4.62
N GLN A 306 0.04 3.65 -3.70
CA GLN A 306 0.73 4.93 -3.85
C GLN A 306 2.05 4.83 -4.63
N TYR A 307 2.74 3.68 -4.58
CA TYR A 307 4.10 3.59 -5.11
C TYR A 307 4.34 2.44 -6.08
N ILE A 308 3.52 1.39 -6.05
CA ILE A 308 3.71 0.25 -6.96
C ILE A 308 2.85 0.37 -8.22
N HIS A 309 1.58 0.74 -8.07
CA HIS A 309 0.64 0.83 -9.16
C HIS A 309 0.75 2.10 -10.02
N PRO A 310 1.13 3.28 -9.48
CA PRO A 310 1.26 4.47 -10.30
C PRO A 310 2.41 4.35 -11.32
N PRO A 311 2.30 5.02 -12.48
CA PRO A 311 3.35 5.00 -13.51
C PRO A 311 4.61 5.76 -13.09
N THR A 312 4.48 6.70 -12.16
CA THR A 312 5.57 7.57 -11.69
C THR A 312 5.66 7.53 -10.17
N MET A 313 6.88 7.60 -9.65
CA MET A 313 7.17 7.57 -8.22
C MET A 313 7.22 8.99 -7.63
N ASP A 314 6.58 9.22 -6.49
CA ASP A 314 6.76 10.42 -5.68
C ASP A 314 7.72 10.14 -4.52
N TRP A 315 8.93 10.67 -4.62
CA TRP A 315 9.98 10.50 -3.62
C TRP A 315 9.98 11.59 -2.53
N LYS A 316 9.15 12.63 -2.68
CA LYS A 316 9.23 13.84 -1.84
C LYS A 316 8.11 13.91 -0.83
N THR A 317 6.92 13.44 -1.20
CA THR A 317 5.78 13.43 -0.29
C THR A 317 5.99 12.31 0.75
N PRO A 318 6.01 12.64 2.06
CA PRO A 318 6.06 11.62 3.10
C PRO A 318 4.91 10.63 2.97
N PHE A 319 5.19 9.36 3.24
CA PHE A 319 4.20 8.31 3.24
C PHE A 319 3.13 8.59 4.30
N ASP A 320 1.88 8.67 3.86
CA ASP A 320 0.76 8.97 4.74
C ASP A 320 0.35 7.74 5.55
N THR A 321 0.72 7.76 6.83
CA THR A 321 0.41 6.71 7.80
C THR A 321 -0.93 6.91 8.51
N SER A 322 -1.64 8.02 8.27
CA SER A 322 -2.90 8.34 8.93
C SER A 322 -4.04 7.49 8.37
N ILE A 323 -4.71 6.70 9.23
CA ILE A 323 -5.89 5.92 8.86
C ILE A 323 -6.99 6.13 9.90
N PRO A 324 -7.64 7.32 9.93
CA PRO A 324 -8.59 7.66 10.99
C PRO A 324 -9.72 6.64 11.16
N PHE A 325 -10.22 6.11 10.03
CA PHE A 325 -11.23 5.06 10.04
C PHE A 325 -10.78 3.78 10.78
N LEU A 326 -9.51 3.39 10.64
CA LEU A 326 -8.98 2.23 11.33
C LEU A 326 -8.81 2.51 12.82
N ASP A 327 -8.36 3.71 13.17
CA ASP A 327 -8.25 4.13 14.58
C ASP A 327 -9.64 4.09 15.26
N ASP A 328 -10.66 4.69 14.63
CA ASP A 328 -12.05 4.65 15.10
C ASP A 328 -12.56 3.22 15.25
N TYR A 329 -12.23 2.32 14.30
CA TYR A 329 -12.58 0.91 14.40
C TYR A 329 -11.89 0.22 15.58
N LEU A 330 -10.59 0.46 15.79
CA LEU A 330 -9.80 -0.18 16.84
C LEU A 330 -10.17 0.32 18.24
N GLU A 331 -10.75 1.52 18.35
CA GLU A 331 -11.27 2.09 19.60
C GLU A 331 -12.74 1.74 19.84
N SER A 332 -13.48 1.43 18.79
CA SER A 332 -14.90 1.09 18.87
C SER A 332 -15.16 -0.25 19.54
N THR A 333 -16.17 -0.28 20.42
CA THR A 333 -16.57 -1.49 21.14
C THR A 333 -17.53 -2.39 20.36
N SER A 334 -18.22 -1.85 19.35
CA SER A 334 -19.20 -2.59 18.54
C SER A 334 -19.49 -1.89 17.20
N PRO A 335 -20.02 -2.58 16.18
CA PRO A 335 -20.36 -1.96 14.89
C PRO A 335 -21.28 -0.73 15.01
N THR A 336 -22.23 -0.78 15.95
CA THR A 336 -23.15 0.33 16.23
C THR A 336 -22.45 1.52 16.88
N ASP A 337 -21.40 1.27 17.67
CA ASP A 337 -20.58 2.31 18.30
C ASP A 337 -19.75 3.07 17.26
N LEU A 338 -19.12 2.33 16.33
CA LEU A 338 -18.46 2.93 15.16
C LEU A 338 -19.44 3.77 14.34
N ALA A 339 -20.61 3.22 14.01
CA ALA A 339 -21.65 3.95 13.25
C ALA A 339 -22.09 5.24 13.96
N ARG A 340 -22.15 5.24 15.31
CA ARG A 340 -22.46 6.42 16.11
C ARG A 340 -21.35 7.45 16.03
N SER A 341 -20.08 7.05 16.15
CA SER A 341 -18.93 7.95 16.02
C SER A 341 -18.92 8.63 14.64
N MET A 342 -19.04 7.84 13.57
CA MET A 342 -19.10 8.33 12.19
C MET A 342 -20.26 9.31 11.99
N ARG A 343 -21.44 9.00 12.55
CA ARG A 343 -22.59 9.90 12.51
C ARG A 343 -22.31 11.21 13.24
N GLY A 344 -21.71 11.19 14.42
CA GLY A 344 -21.39 12.41 15.16
C GLY A 344 -20.42 13.32 14.39
N LEU A 345 -19.40 12.72 13.76
CA LEU A 345 -18.47 13.44 12.90
C LEU A 345 -19.16 14.04 11.67
N ASP A 346 -20.01 13.26 10.99
CA ASP A 346 -20.76 13.75 9.84
C ASP A 346 -21.77 14.83 10.23
N GLU A 347 -22.48 14.71 11.35
CA GLU A 347 -23.38 15.76 11.86
C GLU A 347 -22.62 17.07 12.08
N HIS A 348 -21.42 17.00 12.65
CA HIS A 348 -20.57 18.18 12.85
C HIS A 348 -20.18 18.83 11.51
N HIS A 349 -19.67 18.05 10.56
CA HIS A 349 -19.26 18.59 9.25
C HIS A 349 -20.44 19.14 8.43
N PHE A 350 -21.61 18.49 8.50
CA PHE A 350 -22.79 18.94 7.77
C PHE A 350 -23.50 20.13 8.44
N ALA A 351 -23.36 20.33 9.74
CA ALA A 351 -23.90 21.51 10.43
C ALA A 351 -23.27 22.83 9.94
N GLU A 352 -22.04 22.77 9.42
CA GLU A 352 -21.33 23.92 8.86
C GLU A 352 -21.80 24.28 7.43
N LEU A 353 -22.60 23.43 6.79
CA LEU A 353 -23.11 23.68 5.45
C LEU A 353 -24.31 24.64 5.44
N THR A 354 -24.22 25.64 4.58
CA THR A 354 -25.33 26.52 4.21
C THR A 354 -25.83 26.20 2.79
N PRO A 355 -27.07 26.58 2.46
CA PRO A 355 -27.59 26.44 1.10
C PRO A 355 -26.70 27.09 0.03
N LYS A 356 -26.03 28.21 0.36
CA LYS A 356 -25.11 28.90 -0.55
C LYS A 356 -23.88 28.06 -0.88
N ASN A 357 -23.36 27.32 0.11
CA ASN A 357 -22.20 26.45 -0.11
C ASN A 357 -22.55 25.34 -1.11
N LEU A 358 -23.74 24.75 -1.00
CA LEU A 358 -24.25 23.70 -1.88
C LEU A 358 -24.50 24.20 -3.31
N ILE A 359 -25.10 25.37 -3.48
CA ILE A 359 -25.36 25.95 -4.82
C ILE A 359 -24.06 26.34 -5.51
N ALA A 360 -23.10 26.89 -4.77
CA ALA A 360 -21.82 27.33 -5.31
C ALA A 360 -20.78 26.19 -5.45
N GLU A 361 -21.06 25.00 -4.92
CA GLU A 361 -20.10 23.88 -4.79
C GLU A 361 -18.74 24.35 -4.27
N ASP A 362 -18.76 25.08 -3.17
CA ASP A 362 -17.57 25.74 -2.66
C ASP A 362 -16.60 24.79 -1.92
N ALA A 363 -15.61 25.35 -1.24
CA ALA A 363 -14.58 24.58 -0.55
C ALA A 363 -15.14 23.60 0.49
N ALA A 364 -16.25 23.94 1.18
CA ALA A 364 -16.84 23.07 2.21
C ALA A 364 -17.46 21.82 1.58
N VAL A 365 -18.19 21.98 0.49
CA VAL A 365 -18.78 20.85 -0.26
C VAL A 365 -17.70 19.95 -0.85
N LYS A 366 -16.65 20.55 -1.42
CA LYS A 366 -15.49 19.80 -1.93
C LYS A 366 -14.78 19.02 -0.83
N GLN A 367 -14.65 19.60 0.36
CA GLN A 367 -14.03 18.93 1.50
C GLN A 367 -14.81 17.69 1.92
N LEU A 368 -16.14 17.77 2.01
CA LEU A 368 -17.00 16.61 2.31
C LEU A 368 -16.86 15.50 1.26
N GLN A 369 -16.77 15.86 -0.02
CA GLN A 369 -16.52 14.87 -1.08
C GLN A 369 -15.14 14.23 -0.97
N ILE A 370 -14.10 14.99 -0.60
CA ILE A 370 -12.76 14.46 -0.36
C ILE A 370 -12.77 13.50 0.83
N GLN A 371 -13.40 13.87 1.94
CA GLN A 371 -13.56 13.02 3.12
C GLN A 371 -14.30 11.72 2.79
N TRP A 372 -15.40 11.81 2.04
CA TRP A 372 -16.15 10.65 1.59
C TRP A 372 -15.30 9.67 0.77
N ARG A 373 -14.49 10.18 -0.18
CA ARG A 373 -13.58 9.36 -0.98
C ARG A 373 -12.48 8.75 -0.11
N ALA A 374 -11.90 9.52 0.78
CA ALA A 374 -10.86 9.05 1.70
C ALA A 374 -11.37 7.93 2.62
N LEU A 375 -12.60 8.05 3.13
CA LEU A 375 -13.26 7.00 3.90
C LEU A 375 -13.48 5.74 3.06
N SER A 376 -14.05 5.88 1.85
CA SER A 376 -14.24 4.75 0.94
C SER A 376 -12.94 4.01 0.62
N ASP A 377 -11.88 4.76 0.33
CA ASP A 377 -10.55 4.22 0.07
C ASP A 377 -9.99 3.51 1.30
N SER A 378 -10.12 4.11 2.48
CA SER A 378 -9.67 3.51 3.74
C SER A 378 -10.42 2.22 4.06
N VAL A 379 -11.73 2.16 3.82
CA VAL A 379 -12.53 0.94 3.97
C VAL A 379 -12.03 -0.15 3.04
N TRP A 380 -11.77 0.17 1.76
CA TRP A 380 -11.21 -0.78 0.81
C TRP A 380 -9.82 -1.29 1.24
N GLU A 381 -8.93 -0.38 1.65
CA GLU A 381 -7.59 -0.74 2.15
C GLU A 381 -7.69 -1.65 3.37
N CYS A 382 -8.61 -1.36 4.30
CA CYS A 382 -8.85 -2.16 5.48
C CYS A 382 -9.39 -3.55 5.14
N CYS A 383 -10.39 -3.67 4.27
CA CYS A 383 -10.91 -4.98 3.87
C CYS A 383 -9.90 -5.81 3.09
N ALA A 384 -9.04 -5.17 2.28
CA ALA A 384 -7.97 -5.84 1.56
C ALA A 384 -6.90 -6.41 2.50
N ALA A 385 -6.60 -5.72 3.60
CA ALA A 385 -5.61 -6.14 4.60
C ALA A 385 -6.18 -7.03 5.71
N LEU A 386 -7.44 -6.81 6.09
CA LEU A 386 -8.14 -7.40 7.23
C LEU A 386 -9.53 -7.90 6.78
N PRO A 387 -9.62 -9.02 6.04
CA PRO A 387 -10.90 -9.52 5.56
C PRO A 387 -11.89 -9.88 6.68
N ASP A 388 -11.37 -10.19 7.87
CA ASP A 388 -12.14 -10.42 9.11
C ASP A 388 -12.96 -9.21 9.56
N LEU A 389 -12.64 -8.01 9.07
CA LEU A 389 -13.39 -6.78 9.33
C LEU A 389 -14.75 -6.73 8.58
N ILE A 390 -14.91 -7.51 7.52
CA ILE A 390 -16.08 -7.39 6.62
C ILE A 390 -17.41 -7.59 7.36
N PRO A 391 -17.63 -8.64 8.17
CA PRO A 391 -18.89 -8.82 8.89
C PRO A 391 -19.20 -7.65 9.83
N TYR A 392 -18.17 -7.13 10.51
CA TYR A 392 -18.29 -5.97 11.37
C TYR A 392 -18.79 -4.73 10.60
N LEU A 393 -18.30 -4.52 9.37
CA LEU A 393 -18.73 -3.41 8.52
C LEU A 393 -20.12 -3.58 7.94
N GLN A 394 -20.58 -4.81 7.72
CA GLN A 394 -21.96 -5.08 7.32
C GLN A 394 -22.95 -4.62 8.41
N GLU A 395 -22.65 -4.95 9.67
CA GLU A 395 -23.46 -4.50 10.82
C GLU A 395 -23.38 -2.98 11.04
N CYS A 396 -22.20 -2.39 10.81
CA CYS A 396 -22.01 -0.94 10.85
C CYS A 396 -22.85 -0.24 9.77
N ALA A 397 -22.85 -0.75 8.54
CA ALA A 397 -23.65 -0.22 7.43
C ALA A 397 -25.16 -0.29 7.73
N LEU A 398 -25.65 -1.39 8.32
CA LEU A 398 -27.04 -1.50 8.76
C LEU A 398 -27.39 -0.47 9.85
N SER A 399 -26.48 -0.24 10.79
CA SER A 399 -26.63 0.79 11.83
C SER A 399 -26.65 2.21 11.23
N LEU A 400 -25.81 2.49 10.23
CA LEU A 400 -25.80 3.78 9.51
C LEU A 400 -27.08 4.00 8.71
N LEU A 401 -27.62 2.97 8.05
CA LEU A 401 -28.92 3.05 7.37
C LEU A 401 -30.05 3.34 8.36
N THR A 402 -30.08 2.63 9.48
CA THR A 402 -31.09 2.80 10.54
C THR A 402 -31.06 4.22 11.12
N THR A 403 -29.86 4.76 11.26
CA THR A 403 -29.62 6.12 11.77
C THR A 403 -29.69 7.20 10.67
N ARG A 404 -29.97 6.81 9.41
CA ARG A 404 -30.10 7.69 8.24
C ARG A 404 -28.84 8.53 7.98
N ASN A 405 -27.67 7.99 8.28
CA ASN A 405 -26.40 8.55 7.84
C ASN A 405 -26.02 7.96 6.48
N TYR A 406 -26.55 8.55 5.40
CA TYR A 406 -26.27 8.07 4.06
C TYR A 406 -24.87 8.42 3.58
N HIS A 407 -24.26 9.49 4.10
CA HIS A 407 -22.91 9.92 3.71
C HIS A 407 -21.86 8.83 3.99
N SER A 408 -21.71 8.44 5.25
CA SER A 408 -20.79 7.36 5.64
C SER A 408 -21.22 5.99 5.13
N LEU A 409 -22.53 5.72 5.06
CA LEU A 409 -23.07 4.46 4.53
C LEU A 409 -22.59 4.21 3.10
N THR A 410 -22.73 5.19 2.21
CA THR A 410 -22.36 5.03 0.81
C THR A 410 -20.84 4.92 0.62
N ALA A 411 -20.05 5.56 1.49
CA ALA A 411 -18.60 5.42 1.49
C ALA A 411 -18.17 3.98 1.85
N ILE A 412 -18.74 3.40 2.92
CA ILE A 412 -18.47 2.01 3.30
C ILE A 412 -18.84 1.05 2.17
N ILE A 413 -20.02 1.21 1.58
CA ILE A 413 -20.50 0.35 0.50
C ILE A 413 -19.60 0.46 -0.72
N LYS A 414 -19.16 1.68 -1.08
CA LYS A 414 -18.22 1.88 -2.19
C LYS A 414 -16.88 1.20 -1.91
N GLY A 415 -16.36 1.27 -0.69
CA GLY A 415 -15.14 0.55 -0.29
C GLY A 415 -15.28 -0.97 -0.42
N LEU A 416 -16.37 -1.55 0.11
CA LEU A 416 -16.68 -2.98 0.00
C LEU A 416 -16.86 -3.43 -1.46
N HIS A 417 -17.52 -2.61 -2.29
CA HIS A 417 -17.66 -2.87 -3.71
C HIS A 417 -16.32 -2.89 -4.44
N THR A 418 -15.46 -1.92 -4.13
CA THR A 418 -14.12 -1.85 -4.70
C THR A 418 -13.32 -3.11 -4.31
N TYR A 419 -13.41 -3.54 -3.05
CA TYR A 419 -12.81 -4.79 -2.58
C TYR A 419 -13.28 -6.01 -3.38
N SER A 420 -14.60 -6.19 -3.55
CA SER A 420 -15.18 -7.30 -4.33
C SER A 420 -14.70 -7.33 -5.79
N ILE A 421 -14.58 -6.18 -6.44
CA ILE A 421 -14.07 -6.10 -7.82
C ILE A 421 -12.62 -6.60 -7.90
N PHE A 422 -11.75 -6.13 -6.99
CA PHE A 422 -10.33 -6.48 -7.02
C PHE A 422 -10.08 -7.94 -6.66
N THR A 423 -10.82 -8.51 -5.70
CA THR A 423 -10.71 -9.94 -5.35
C THR A 423 -11.23 -10.84 -6.48
N THR A 424 -12.36 -10.47 -7.09
CA THR A 424 -12.92 -11.19 -8.25
C THR A 424 -11.99 -11.17 -9.46
N ARG A 425 -11.28 -10.06 -9.70
CA ARG A 425 -10.30 -9.97 -10.80
C ARG A 425 -9.08 -10.85 -10.55
N ALA A 426 -8.56 -10.88 -9.32
CA ALA A 426 -7.42 -11.73 -8.95
C ALA A 426 -7.74 -13.23 -9.10
N ALA A 427 -8.96 -13.65 -8.73
CA ALA A 427 -9.43 -15.03 -8.89
C ALA A 427 -9.65 -15.47 -10.36
N LYS A 428 -9.82 -14.52 -11.30
CA LYS A 428 -9.91 -14.84 -12.74
C LYS A 428 -8.55 -15.01 -13.41
N THR A 429 -7.49 -14.46 -12.81
CA THR A 429 -6.11 -14.53 -13.33
C THR A 429 -5.30 -15.68 -12.73
N ALA A 430 -5.62 -16.13 -11.52
CA ALA A 430 -5.12 -17.37 -10.97
C ALA A 430 -6.11 -18.50 -11.32
N THR A 431 -5.64 -19.66 -11.76
CA THR A 431 -6.44 -20.89 -11.99
C THR A 431 -7.04 -21.48 -10.69
N ALA A 432 -7.20 -20.67 -9.65
CA ALA A 432 -7.70 -21.08 -8.35
C ALA A 432 -9.20 -20.79 -8.26
N GLN A 433 -9.99 -21.87 -8.16
CA GLN A 433 -11.40 -21.88 -7.74
C GLN A 433 -11.54 -21.45 -6.25
N GLY A 434 -11.01 -20.28 -5.88
CA GLY A 434 -11.34 -19.63 -4.61
C GLY A 434 -12.76 -19.07 -4.68
N ASN A 435 -13.52 -19.20 -3.59
CA ASN A 435 -14.91 -18.72 -3.51
C ASN A 435 -15.02 -17.28 -4.04
N LEU A 436 -15.79 -17.10 -5.11
CA LEU A 436 -16.04 -15.80 -5.72
C LEU A 436 -16.76 -14.90 -4.71
N ILE A 437 -16.06 -13.90 -4.16
CA ILE A 437 -16.68 -12.93 -3.25
C ILE A 437 -17.50 -11.94 -4.09
N THR A 438 -18.78 -12.23 -4.28
CA THR A 438 -19.71 -11.32 -4.95
C THR A 438 -20.12 -10.20 -4.00
N LEU A 439 -20.42 -9.02 -4.55
CA LEU A 439 -20.94 -7.91 -3.78
C LEU A 439 -22.25 -8.27 -3.04
N GLU A 440 -23.06 -9.11 -3.67
CA GLU A 440 -24.31 -9.66 -3.14
C GLU A 440 -24.10 -10.53 -1.89
N ALA A 441 -22.93 -11.17 -1.77
CA ALA A 441 -22.55 -11.87 -0.54
C ALA A 441 -22.04 -10.92 0.55
N LEU A 442 -21.63 -9.70 0.18
CA LEU A 442 -21.04 -8.71 1.08
C LEU A 442 -22.04 -7.69 1.61
N ILE A 443 -23.20 -7.49 0.98
CA ILE A 443 -24.12 -6.41 1.32
C ILE A 443 -25.57 -6.88 1.20
N PRO A 444 -26.44 -6.60 2.18
CA PRO A 444 -27.88 -6.87 2.08
C PRO A 444 -28.52 -6.26 0.81
N GLN A 445 -29.44 -7.00 0.19
CA GLN A 445 -30.03 -6.62 -1.10
C GLN A 445 -30.77 -5.27 -1.06
N GLU A 446 -31.34 -4.93 0.10
CA GLU A 446 -32.04 -3.66 0.34
C GLU A 446 -31.08 -2.47 0.19
N ILE A 447 -29.85 -2.63 0.69
CA ILE A 447 -28.81 -1.61 0.60
C ILE A 447 -28.28 -1.50 -0.83
N LEU A 448 -28.08 -2.63 -1.51
CA LEU A 448 -27.63 -2.66 -2.91
C LEU A 448 -28.59 -1.93 -3.84
N THR A 449 -29.89 -2.10 -3.63
CA THR A 449 -30.92 -1.44 -4.43
C THR A 449 -30.84 0.08 -4.27
N LEU A 450 -30.59 0.59 -3.06
CA LEU A 450 -30.43 2.03 -2.81
C LEU A 450 -29.20 2.59 -3.53
N MET A 451 -28.13 1.82 -3.61
CA MET A 451 -26.84 2.26 -4.17
C MET A 451 -26.69 2.06 -5.67
N SER A 452 -27.74 1.64 -6.36
CA SER A 452 -27.72 1.52 -7.82
C SER A 452 -27.41 2.88 -8.46
N PRO A 453 -26.38 2.99 -9.33
CA PRO A 453 -26.06 4.25 -10.01
C PRO A 453 -27.08 4.61 -11.10
N ALA A 454 -28.02 3.72 -11.42
CA ALA A 454 -29.03 3.93 -12.45
C ALA A 454 -29.82 5.23 -12.24
N GLU A 455 -30.00 5.98 -13.33
CA GLU A 455 -30.74 7.25 -13.35
C GLU A 455 -30.30 8.22 -12.24
N ASN A 456 -28.99 8.40 -12.07
CA ASN A 456 -28.40 9.23 -11.01
C ASN A 456 -28.92 8.83 -9.61
N PHE A 457 -28.76 7.56 -9.25
CA PHE A 457 -29.18 7.02 -7.96
C PHE A 457 -30.65 7.26 -7.62
N ALA A 458 -31.55 7.03 -8.60
CA ALA A 458 -32.99 7.31 -8.43
C ALA A 458 -33.61 6.62 -7.21
N ALA A 459 -33.24 5.35 -6.95
CA ALA A 459 -33.72 4.60 -5.79
C ALA A 459 -33.35 5.27 -4.45
N TYR A 460 -32.10 5.68 -4.29
CA TYR A 460 -31.66 6.46 -3.12
C TYR A 460 -32.39 7.79 -3.01
N ARG A 461 -32.49 8.57 -4.11
CA ARG A 461 -33.17 9.88 -4.07
C ARG A 461 -34.63 9.76 -3.65
N GLN A 462 -35.35 8.76 -4.16
CA GLN A 462 -36.73 8.47 -3.74
C GLN A 462 -36.83 8.03 -2.27
N HIS A 463 -35.87 7.24 -1.79
CA HIS A 463 -35.80 6.84 -0.39
C HIS A 463 -35.54 8.05 0.53
N TYR A 464 -34.58 8.90 0.16
CA TYR A 464 -34.21 10.10 0.91
C TYR A 464 -35.38 11.07 1.08
N GLN A 465 -36.21 11.25 0.04
CA GLN A 465 -37.43 12.07 0.13
C GLN A 465 -38.41 11.58 1.20
N LYS A 466 -38.49 10.27 1.43
CA LYS A 466 -39.36 9.67 2.46
C LYS A 466 -38.72 9.66 3.83
N PHE A 467 -37.40 9.48 3.88
CA PHE A 467 -36.63 9.31 5.11
C PHE A 467 -35.37 10.20 5.10
N PRO A 468 -35.52 11.52 5.28
CA PRO A 468 -34.38 12.43 5.25
C PRO A 468 -33.41 12.16 6.41
N GLY A 469 -32.14 12.47 6.17
CA GLY A 469 -31.00 12.28 7.06
C GLY A 469 -29.74 12.94 6.48
N ILE A 470 -28.56 12.56 6.95
CA ILE A 470 -27.28 13.09 6.44
C ILE A 470 -27.11 12.60 4.99
N PRO A 471 -27.08 13.51 4.00
CA PRO A 471 -27.18 13.11 2.61
C PRO A 471 -25.85 12.59 2.04
N PHE A 472 -25.94 11.58 1.18
CA PHE A 472 -24.95 11.35 0.14
C PHE A 472 -25.10 12.45 -0.93
N LEU A 473 -24.13 13.38 -0.97
CA LEU A 473 -24.22 14.64 -1.72
C LEU A 473 -24.12 14.48 -3.24
N THR A 474 -23.34 13.51 -3.73
CA THR A 474 -23.06 13.33 -5.17
C THR A 474 -24.32 13.35 -6.06
N PRO A 475 -25.37 12.54 -5.80
CA PRO A 475 -26.56 12.54 -6.63
C PRO A 475 -27.34 13.87 -6.58
N HIS A 476 -27.34 14.55 -5.43
CA HIS A 476 -28.04 15.82 -5.26
C HIS A 476 -27.35 16.96 -6.00
N ILE A 477 -26.01 16.98 -5.97
CA ILE A 477 -25.20 17.95 -6.73
C ILE A 477 -25.34 17.70 -8.24
N HIS A 478 -25.30 16.44 -8.67
CA HIS A 478 -25.49 16.11 -10.08
C HIS A 478 -26.89 16.53 -10.58
N ASP A 479 -27.92 16.27 -9.78
CA ASP A 479 -29.29 16.66 -10.10
C ASP A 479 -29.45 18.19 -10.15
N HIS A 480 -28.78 18.91 -9.24
CA HIS A 480 -28.71 20.37 -9.27
C HIS A 480 -28.13 20.89 -10.59
N LYS A 481 -27.02 20.32 -11.07
CA LYS A 481 -26.39 20.73 -12.34
C LYS A 481 -27.32 20.52 -13.54
N GLN A 482 -28.19 19.52 -13.50
CA GLN A 482 -29.10 19.19 -14.60
C GLN A 482 -30.44 19.93 -14.53
N ASN A 483 -31.03 20.04 -13.33
CA ASN A 483 -32.42 20.44 -13.12
C ASN A 483 -32.57 21.74 -12.31
N GLY A 484 -31.47 22.36 -11.88
CA GLY A 484 -31.46 23.62 -11.15
C GLY A 484 -31.62 23.47 -9.64
N GLU A 485 -31.77 24.59 -8.93
CA GLU A 485 -31.76 24.63 -7.44
C GLU A 485 -32.92 23.86 -6.79
N SER A 486 -34.03 23.65 -7.50
CA SER A 486 -35.19 22.90 -7.00
C SER A 486 -34.83 21.47 -6.60
N ALA A 487 -33.81 20.88 -7.23
CA ALA A 487 -33.32 19.54 -6.90
C ALA A 487 -32.70 19.45 -5.49
N LEU A 488 -32.20 20.56 -4.94
CA LEU A 488 -31.59 20.60 -3.60
C LEU A 488 -32.59 20.83 -2.47
N GLN A 489 -33.87 21.10 -2.78
CA GLN A 489 -34.90 21.37 -1.78
C GLN A 489 -34.97 20.32 -0.66
N PRO A 490 -34.91 19.00 -0.93
CA PRO A 490 -34.91 18.00 0.14
C PRO A 490 -33.71 18.11 1.08
N VAL A 491 -32.54 18.46 0.55
CA VAL A 491 -31.31 18.64 1.34
C VAL A 491 -31.38 19.92 2.16
N PHE A 492 -31.90 21.02 1.59
CA PHE A 492 -32.08 22.27 2.34
C PHE A 492 -33.06 22.11 3.49
N GLN A 493 -34.16 21.39 3.30
CA GLN A 493 -35.12 21.09 4.36
C GLN A 493 -34.47 20.33 5.52
N TYR A 494 -33.61 19.35 5.20
CA TYR A 494 -32.84 18.63 6.22
C TYR A 494 -31.90 19.55 7.00
N LEU A 495 -31.07 20.34 6.30
CA LEU A 495 -30.11 21.25 6.93
C LEU A 495 -30.81 22.29 7.82
N GLN A 496 -31.98 22.79 7.40
CA GLN A 496 -32.78 23.71 8.22
C GLN A 496 -33.39 23.05 9.46
N SER A 497 -33.65 21.75 9.43
CA SER A 497 -34.22 21.01 10.58
C SER A 497 -33.17 20.64 11.64
N THR A 498 -31.88 20.78 11.30
CA THR A 498 -30.74 20.37 12.14
C THR A 498 -29.91 21.55 12.65
N GLN A 499 -30.22 22.78 12.21
CA GLN A 499 -29.77 24.05 12.80
C GLN A 499 -30.72 24.48 13.92
#